data_AF-A0AB33C1F7-F1
#
_entry.id   AF-A0AB33C1F7-F1
#
_cell.length_a   1.000
_cell.length_b   1.000
_cell.length_c   1.000
_cell.angle_alpha   90.00
_cell.angle_beta   90.00
_cell.angle_gamma   90.00
#
_symmetry.space_group_name_H-M   'P 1'
#
loop_
_entity.id
_entity.type
_entity.pdbx_description
1 polymer ?
#
loop_
_entity_poly.entity_id
_entity_poly.type
_entity_poly.pdbx_seq_one_letter_code
_entity_poly.pdbx_strand_id
1 'polypeptide(L)'
;MFEQQELIQTWIVYHLQIIGEAARATSQEFKARYPAVPWRDAGDLRNLTIHEYFRINLEIIWDIVDNDIPPLKGQIEAILQELI
;
A
#
# COMPACT_ATOMS: atom_id res chain seq x y z
N MET A 1 -3.08 -4.11 -21.63
CA MET A 1 -2.12 -3.45 -20.70
C MET A 1 -2.97 -2.84 -19.59
N PHE A 2 -2.64 -3.04 -18.31
CA PHE A 2 -3.41 -2.74 -17.07
C PHE A 2 -4.74 -1.95 -17.18
N GLU A 3 -4.75 -0.78 -17.82
CA GLU A 3 -5.91 0.09 -18.06
C GLU A 3 -7.12 -0.54 -18.80
N GLN A 4 -6.91 -1.63 -19.55
CA GLN A 4 -7.97 -2.25 -20.35
C GLN A 4 -8.62 -3.48 -19.70
N GLN A 5 -8.17 -3.87 -18.50
CA GLN A 5 -8.67 -5.06 -17.79
C GLN A 5 -9.18 -4.69 -16.40
N GLU A 6 -10.48 -4.41 -16.31
CA GLU A 6 -11.19 -4.02 -15.08
C GLU A 6 -10.94 -5.00 -13.92
N LEU A 7 -10.86 -6.31 -14.21
CA LEU A 7 -10.57 -7.34 -13.20
C LEU A 7 -9.18 -7.16 -12.58
N ILE A 8 -8.16 -6.79 -13.38
CA ILE A 8 -6.81 -6.56 -12.87
C ILE A 8 -6.78 -5.28 -12.03
N GLN A 9 -7.46 -4.23 -12.48
CA GLN A 9 -7.54 -2.97 -11.72
C GLN A 9 -8.22 -3.19 -10.38
N THR A 10 -9.36 -3.86 -10.38
CA THR A 10 -10.11 -4.21 -9.17
C THR A 10 -9.25 -5.03 -8.23
N TRP A 11 -8.55 -6.04 -8.75
CA TRP A 11 -7.65 -6.87 -7.95
C TRP A 11 -6.52 -6.04 -7.33
N ILE A 12 -5.86 -5.18 -8.11
CA ILE A 12 -4.77 -4.33 -7.63
C ILE A 12 -5.26 -3.37 -6.54
N VAL A 13 -6.34 -2.63 -6.81
CA VAL A 13 -6.89 -1.66 -5.86
C VAL A 13 -7.31 -2.33 -4.56
N TYR A 14 -7.92 -3.52 -4.63
CA TYR A 14 -8.28 -4.31 -3.45
C TYR A 14 -7.05 -4.71 -2.61
N HIS A 15 -5.95 -5.14 -3.24
CA HIS A 15 -4.74 -5.51 -2.49
C HIS A 15 -4.04 -4.30 -1.88
N LEU A 16 -4.04 -3.14 -2.55
CA LEU A 16 -3.55 -1.89 -1.97
C LEU A 16 -4.38 -1.48 -0.74
N GLN A 17 -5.70 -1.69 -0.76
CA GLN A 17 -6.55 -1.48 0.42
C GLN A 17 -6.16 -2.40 1.58
N ILE A 18 -5.92 -3.70 1.33
CA ILE A 18 -5.49 -4.64 2.37
C ILE A 18 -4.17 -4.20 3.00
N ILE A 19 -3.19 -3.77 2.18
CA ILE A 19 -1.90 -3.27 2.67
C ILE A 19 -2.12 -2.04 3.55
N GLY A 20 -2.94 -1.08 3.12
CA GLY A 20 -3.23 0.13 3.88
C GLY A 20 -3.99 -0.14 5.19
N GLU A 21 -4.91 -1.09 5.22
CA GLU A 21 -5.57 -1.53 6.46
C GLU A 21 -4.58 -2.17 7.44
N ALA A 22 -3.70 -3.05 6.96
CA ALA A 22 -2.66 -3.66 7.79
C ALA A 22 -1.70 -2.59 8.36
N ALA A 23 -1.30 -1.61 7.54
CA ALA A 23 -0.51 -0.48 7.97
C ALA A 23 -1.24 0.33 9.06
N ARG A 24 -2.54 0.61 8.92
CA ARG A 24 -3.34 1.29 9.96
C ARG A 24 -3.43 0.49 11.25
N ALA A 25 -3.68 -0.82 11.16
CA ALA A 25 -3.85 -1.71 12.31
C ALA A 25 -2.56 -1.96 13.11
N THR A 26 -1.39 -1.75 12.49
CA THR A 26 -0.10 -1.86 13.16
C THR A 26 0.00 -0.86 14.34
N SER A 27 0.52 -1.29 15.49
CA SER A 27 0.53 -0.46 16.70
C SER A 27 1.41 0.79 16.54
N GLN A 28 1.12 1.84 17.31
CA GLN A 28 1.89 3.08 17.25
C GLN A 28 3.34 2.87 17.71
N GLU A 29 3.55 2.01 18.70
CA GLU A 29 4.88 1.65 19.21
C GLU A 29 5.72 0.97 18.13
N PHE A 30 5.12 0.07 17.35
CA PHE A 30 5.82 -0.62 16.26
C PHE A 30 6.13 0.33 15.10
N LYS A 31 5.18 1.19 14.73
CA LYS A 31 5.40 2.23 13.72
C LYS A 31 6.54 3.18 14.12
N ALA A 32 6.58 3.57 15.39
CA ALA A 32 7.63 4.43 15.94
C ALA A 32 9.00 3.76 15.92
N ARG A 33 9.06 2.42 16.05
CA ARG A 33 10.31 1.65 15.93
C ARG A 33 10.84 1.62 14.49
N TYR A 34 9.97 1.65 13.49
CA TYR A 34 10.33 1.60 12.07
C TYR A 34 9.79 2.82 11.30
N PRO A 35 10.28 4.04 11.58
CA PRO A 35 9.71 5.28 11.02
C PRO A 35 10.02 5.47 9.53
N ALA A 36 10.97 4.71 8.97
CA ALA A 36 11.31 4.76 7.55
C ALA A 36 10.28 4.05 6.65
N VAL A 37 9.41 3.23 7.23
CA VAL A 37 8.28 2.63 6.51
C VAL A 37 7.18 3.69 6.36
N PRO A 38 6.61 3.89 5.15
CA PRO A 38 5.58 4.89 4.89
C PRO A 38 4.20 4.47 5.42
N TRP A 39 4.08 4.23 6.73
CA TRP A 39 2.85 3.74 7.38
C TRP A 39 1.64 4.65 7.13
N ARG A 40 1.88 5.96 7.16
CA ARG A 40 0.85 6.97 6.94
C ARG A 40 0.36 6.94 5.51
N ASP A 41 1.29 6.98 4.55
CA ASP A 41 0.95 7.02 3.12
C ASP A 41 0.22 5.75 2.70
N ALA A 42 0.63 4.57 3.20
CA ALA A 42 -0.10 3.32 2.99
C ALA A 42 -1.54 3.39 3.55
N GLY A 43 -1.72 3.96 4.75
CA GLY A 43 -3.05 4.16 5.33
C GLY A 43 -3.90 5.19 4.59
N ASP A 44 -3.28 6.25 4.07
CA ASP A 44 -3.95 7.31 3.31
C ASP A 44 -4.35 6.81 1.90
N LEU A 45 -3.54 5.94 1.28
CA LEU A 45 -3.89 5.25 0.03
C LEU A 45 -5.17 4.41 0.16
N ARG A 46 -5.36 3.71 1.29
CA ARG A 46 -6.61 3.01 1.60
C ARG A 46 -7.79 3.98 1.65
N ASN A 47 -7.61 5.16 2.25
CA ASN A 47 -8.70 6.14 2.36
C ASN A 47 -9.11 6.67 0.99
N LEU A 48 -8.12 7.00 0.13
CA LEU A 48 -8.34 7.43 -1.25
C LEU A 48 -9.11 6.36 -2.04
N THR A 49 -8.67 5.11 -1.97
CA THR A 49 -9.22 4.01 -2.77
C THR A 49 -10.63 3.56 -2.35
N ILE A 50 -11.07 3.88 -1.14
CA ILE A 50 -12.42 3.52 -0.63
C ILE A 50 -13.39 4.70 -0.69
N HIS A 51 -12.95 5.92 -0.36
CA HIS A 51 -13.85 7.08 -0.25
C HIS A 51 -13.86 7.97 -1.49
N GLU A 52 -12.77 7.96 -2.25
CA GLU A 52 -12.58 8.80 -3.44
C GLU A 52 -12.33 7.94 -4.68
N TYR A 53 -12.91 6.74 -4.73
CA TYR A 53 -12.69 5.77 -5.81
C TYR A 53 -12.98 6.34 -7.21
N PHE A 54 -13.92 7.29 -7.31
CA PHE A 54 -14.28 8.00 -8.54
C PHE A 54 -13.22 9.00 -9.02
N ARG A 55 -12.19 9.29 -8.20
CA ARG A 55 -11.05 10.16 -8.52
C ARG A 55 -9.75 9.38 -8.75
N ILE A 56 -9.79 8.04 -8.67
CA ILE A 56 -8.61 7.22 -8.87
C ILE A 56 -8.08 7.43 -10.29
N ASN A 57 -6.84 7.90 -10.38
CA ASN A 57 -6.08 7.86 -11.61
C ASN A 57 -5.33 6.53 -11.67
N LEU A 58 -5.64 5.71 -12.69
CA LEU A 58 -5.02 4.40 -12.87
C LEU A 58 -3.52 4.47 -13.15
N GLU A 59 -3.03 5.56 -13.76
CA GLU A 59 -1.59 5.78 -13.95
C GLU A 59 -0.88 5.94 -12.60
N ILE A 60 -1.49 6.66 -11.65
CA ILE A 60 -0.94 6.82 -10.28
C ILE A 60 -0.98 5.49 -9.53
N ILE A 61 -2.05 4.71 -9.66
CA ILE A 61 -2.11 3.37 -9.06
C ILE A 61 -1.02 2.48 -9.62
N TRP A 62 -0.78 2.53 -10.93
CA TRP A 62 0.27 1.75 -11.55
C TRP A 62 1.66 2.21 -11.09
N ASP A 63 1.89 3.51 -10.97
CA ASP A 63 3.13 4.08 -10.44
C ASP A 63 3.41 3.59 -9.01
N ILE A 64 2.40 3.59 -8.14
CA ILE A 64 2.51 3.05 -6.77
C ILE A 64 2.92 1.57 -6.81
N VAL A 65 2.27 0.77 -7.66
CA VAL A 65 2.55 -0.67 -7.78
C VAL A 65 3.99 -0.93 -8.26
N ASP A 66 4.47 -0.16 -9.22
CA ASP A 66 5.79 -0.38 -9.84
C ASP A 66 6.93 0.22 -9.00
N ASN A 67 6.70 1.37 -8.37
CA ASN A 67 7.76 2.16 -7.72
C ASN A 67 7.70 2.15 -6.18
N ASP A 68 6.52 2.09 -5.56
CA ASP A 68 6.40 2.20 -4.09
C ASP A 68 6.26 0.86 -3.38
N ILE A 69 5.54 -0.09 -4.00
CA ILE A 69 5.31 -1.42 -3.40
C ILE A 69 6.59 -2.26 -3.28
N PRO A 70 7.51 -2.31 -4.26
CA PRO A 70 8.72 -3.12 -4.13
C PRO A 70 9.65 -2.66 -2.99
N PRO A 71 9.95 -1.36 -2.83
CA PRO A 71 10.69 -0.87 -1.66
C PRO A 71 9.98 -1.16 -0.34
N LEU A 72 8.66 -0.92 -0.26
CA LEU A 72 7.87 -1.22 0.94
C LEU A 72 7.99 -2.70 1.31
N LYS A 73 7.83 -3.60 0.34
CA LYS A 73 8.00 -5.04 0.55
C LYS A 73 9.38 -5.36 1.13
N GLY A 74 10.45 -4.81 0.55
CA GLY A 74 11.81 -5.02 1.03
C GLY A 74 12.02 -4.54 2.48
N GLN A 75 11.44 -3.39 2.84
CA GLN A 75 11.46 -2.91 4.23
C GLN A 75 10.75 -3.86 5.19
N ILE A 76 9.56 -4.35 4.83
CA ILE A 76 8.80 -5.28 5.67
C ILE A 76 9.54 -6.62 5.79
N GLU A 77 10.12 -7.14 4.71
CA GLU A 77 10.91 -8.39 4.74
C GLU A 77 12.14 -8.25 5.65
N ALA A 78 12.85 -7.12 5.61
CA ALA A 78 13.97 -6.85 6.51
C ALA A 78 13.52 -6.81 7.99
N ILE A 79 12.41 -6.12 8.27
CA ILE A 79 11.83 -6.08 9.63
C ILE A 79 11.46 -7.49 10.11
N LEU A 80 10.86 -8.31 9.25
CA LEU A 80 10.51 -9.70 9.61
C LEU A 80 11.76 -10.53 9.93
N GLN A 81 12.87 -10.32 9.23
CA GLN A 81 14.15 -10.98 9.53
C GLN A 81 14.76 -10.52 10.87
N GLU A 82 14.50 -9.30 11.32
CA GLU A 82 14.95 -8.82 12.64
C GLU A 82 14.11 -9.39 13.80
N LEU A 83 12.90 -9.87 13.53
CA LEU A 83 11.95 -10.37 14.54
C LEU A 83 12.02 -11.89 14.75
N ILE A 84 12.64 -12.63 13.82
CA ILE A 84 12.80 -14.09 13.83
C ILE A 84 14.22 -14.44 14.29
#